data_AF-A0A412WPZ5-F1
#
_entry.id   AF-A0A412WPZ5-F1
#
_cell.length_a   1.000
_cell.length_b   1.000
_cell.length_c   1.000
_cell.angle_alpha   90.00
_cell.angle_beta   90.00
_cell.angle_gamma   90.00
#
_symmetry.space_group_name_H-M   'P 1'
#
loop_
_entity.id
_entity.type
_entity.pdbx_description
1 polymer ?
#
loop_
_entity_poly.entity_id
_entity_poly.type
_entity_poly.pdbx_seq_one_letter_code
_entity_poly.pdbx_strand_id
1 'polypeptide(L)'
;MLAITFEEYKKYGCPNCGCDSVQGDGLYSVISFGKCNHCGLHFEIRANKHIECRVRSGVRPKEPWNPKSQLIFESGILIKHPRTDIPKWHWEPKDVRPEHGEYWSPRGIGYDLSGFVKSKRAGERIHEIVKKVLGKEKPKSWLDYRENEPTWIQYKLHPEEFNLEQIYIKTKDSGILTEEILIETKI
;
A
#
# COMPACT_ATOMS: atom_id res chain seq x y z
N MET A 1 3.52 -21.14 -11.09
CA MET A 1 3.05 -19.74 -10.86
C MET A 1 2.72 -19.10 -12.22
N LEU A 2 1.83 -18.12 -12.30
CA LEU A 2 1.57 -17.37 -13.55
C LEU A 2 2.49 -16.15 -13.64
N ALA A 3 2.93 -15.79 -14.84
CA ALA A 3 3.68 -14.57 -15.10
C ALA A 3 3.04 -13.76 -16.23
N ILE A 4 3.02 -12.43 -16.08
CA ILE A 4 2.63 -11.47 -17.12
C ILE A 4 3.73 -10.42 -17.30
N THR A 5 3.72 -9.70 -18.41
CA THR A 5 4.66 -8.58 -18.60
C THR A 5 4.21 -7.33 -17.84
N PHE A 6 5.17 -6.48 -17.49
CA PHE A 6 4.90 -5.18 -16.88
C PHE A 6 4.03 -4.29 -17.78
N GLU A 7 4.24 -4.33 -19.10
CA GLU A 7 3.40 -3.61 -20.05
C GLU A 7 1.94 -4.07 -20.02
N GLU A 8 1.71 -5.38 -19.95
CA GLU A 8 0.36 -5.95 -19.82
C GLU A 8 -0.25 -5.60 -18.47
N TYR A 9 0.51 -5.69 -17.38
CA TYR A 9 0.04 -5.29 -16.06
C TYR A 9 -0.39 -3.81 -16.03
N LYS A 10 0.39 -2.91 -16.65
CA LYS A 10 0.03 -1.48 -16.72
C LYS A 10 -1.28 -1.22 -17.46
N LYS A 11 -1.65 -2.08 -18.41
CA LYS A 11 -2.88 -1.94 -19.21
C LYS A 11 -4.08 -2.65 -18.56
N TYR A 12 -3.86 -3.87 -18.06
CA TYR A 12 -4.93 -4.80 -17.74
C TYR A 12 -4.97 -5.23 -16.26
N GLY A 13 -3.95 -4.88 -15.48
CA GLY A 13 -3.89 -5.11 -14.04
C GLY A 13 -3.63 -6.58 -13.67
N CYS A 14 -4.21 -7.04 -12.56
CA CYS A 14 -4.16 -8.42 -12.13
C CYS A 14 -4.79 -9.34 -13.21
N PRO A 15 -4.16 -10.47 -13.57
CA PRO A 15 -4.68 -11.33 -14.62
C PRO A 15 -6.02 -11.99 -14.26
N ASN A 16 -6.37 -12.11 -12.99
CA ASN A 16 -7.68 -12.62 -12.58
C ASN A 16 -8.76 -11.52 -12.61
N CYS A 17 -8.58 -10.46 -11.81
CA CYS A 17 -9.65 -9.49 -11.57
C CYS A 17 -9.45 -8.12 -12.21
N GLY A 18 -8.26 -7.80 -12.73
CA GLY A 18 -7.94 -6.49 -13.32
C GLY A 18 -7.59 -5.38 -12.33
N CYS A 19 -7.49 -5.70 -11.04
CA CYS A 19 -7.01 -4.79 -9.99
C CYS A 19 -5.59 -4.31 -10.30
N ASP A 20 -5.36 -3.00 -10.20
CA ASP A 20 -4.06 -2.36 -10.47
C ASP A 20 -3.14 -2.26 -9.25
N SER A 21 -3.52 -2.89 -8.14
CA SER A 21 -2.80 -2.86 -6.87
C SER A 21 -2.30 -4.25 -6.46
N VAL A 22 -1.01 -4.34 -6.16
CA VAL A 22 -0.31 -5.58 -5.80
C VAL A 22 0.55 -5.31 -4.57
N GLN A 23 0.43 -6.16 -3.56
CA GLN A 23 1.36 -6.23 -2.45
C GLN A 23 2.64 -6.93 -2.95
N GLY A 24 3.77 -6.23 -2.92
CA GLY A 24 5.06 -6.79 -3.32
C GLY A 24 5.59 -7.76 -2.27
N ASP A 25 5.92 -8.98 -2.70
CA ASP A 25 6.51 -10.02 -1.85
C ASP A 25 8.04 -10.06 -1.97
N GLY A 26 8.58 -9.60 -3.11
CA GLY A 26 10.02 -9.52 -3.36
C GLY A 26 10.34 -8.96 -4.74
N LEU A 27 11.47 -8.27 -4.85
CA LEU A 27 12.03 -7.77 -6.11
C LEU A 27 13.37 -8.45 -6.34
N TYR A 28 13.57 -9.01 -7.53
CA TYR A 28 14.86 -9.53 -7.93
C TYR A 28 15.17 -9.14 -9.36
N SER A 29 16.05 -8.15 -9.51
CA SER A 29 16.42 -7.55 -10.80
C SER A 29 15.17 -7.08 -11.57
N VAL A 30 14.77 -7.80 -12.64
CA VAL A 30 13.71 -7.45 -13.58
C VAL A 30 12.37 -8.15 -13.31
N ILE A 31 12.23 -8.76 -12.13
CA ILE A 31 11.06 -9.55 -11.74
C ILE A 31 10.55 -9.09 -10.38
N SER A 32 9.26 -8.78 -10.36
CA SER A 32 8.53 -8.50 -9.12
C SER A 32 7.53 -9.62 -8.88
N PHE A 33 7.56 -10.16 -7.66
CA PHE A 33 6.53 -11.07 -7.17
C PHE A 33 5.52 -10.27 -6.38
N GLY A 34 4.24 -10.59 -6.53
CA GLY A 34 3.26 -10.01 -5.64
C GLY A 34 1.89 -10.63 -5.69
N LYS A 35 1.14 -10.26 -4.66
CA LYS A 35 -0.22 -10.72 -4.41
C LYS A 35 -1.20 -9.59 -4.70
N CYS A 36 -2.21 -9.87 -5.53
CA CYS A 36 -3.25 -8.89 -5.82
C CYS A 36 -4.03 -8.50 -4.56
N ASN A 37 -4.16 -7.20 -4.28
CA ASN A 37 -4.87 -6.71 -3.09
C ASN A 37 -6.38 -6.96 -3.11
N HIS A 38 -6.97 -7.19 -4.30
CA HIS A 38 -8.40 -7.50 -4.41
C HIS A 38 -8.71 -9.00 -4.29
N CYS A 39 -8.10 -9.83 -5.16
CA CYS A 39 -8.47 -11.25 -5.28
C CYS A 39 -7.46 -12.21 -4.66
N GLY A 40 -6.32 -11.72 -4.16
CA GLY A 40 -5.30 -12.54 -3.51
C GLY A 40 -4.48 -13.43 -4.44
N LEU A 41 -4.65 -13.32 -5.77
CA LEU A 41 -3.83 -14.07 -6.73
C LEU A 41 -2.36 -13.66 -6.58
N HIS A 42 -1.49 -14.66 -6.43
CA HIS A 42 -0.05 -14.50 -6.47
C HIS A 42 0.47 -14.77 -7.90
N PHE A 43 1.18 -13.79 -8.48
CA PHE A 43 1.73 -13.88 -9.84
C PHE A 43 3.03 -13.08 -9.97
N GLU A 44 3.75 -13.31 -11.07
CA GLU A 44 4.97 -12.60 -11.42
C GLU A 44 4.70 -11.48 -12.42
N ILE A 45 5.37 -10.34 -12.24
CA ILE A 45 5.41 -9.23 -13.19
C ILE A 45 6.84 -9.11 -13.72
N ARG A 46 7.02 -9.32 -15.03
CA ARG A 46 8.34 -9.33 -15.70
C ARG A 46 8.55 -8.11 -16.58
N ALA A 47 9.77 -7.60 -16.62
CA ALA A 47 10.10 -6.41 -17.42
C ALA A 47 9.91 -6.58 -18.94
N ASN A 48 10.05 -7.79 -19.53
CA ASN A 48 9.96 -8.02 -20.98
C ASN A 48 9.57 -9.47 -21.37
N LYS A 49 9.10 -9.67 -22.61
CA LYS A 49 8.61 -10.97 -23.16
C LYS A 49 9.66 -12.10 -23.26
N HIS A 50 10.95 -11.79 -23.17
CA HIS A 50 12.03 -12.75 -23.50
C HIS A 50 13.10 -12.91 -22.41
N ILE A 51 12.82 -12.51 -21.17
CA ILE A 51 13.77 -12.76 -20.08
C ILE A 51 13.44 -14.11 -19.45
N GLU A 52 14.29 -15.11 -19.70
CA GLU A 52 14.29 -16.35 -18.94
C GLU A 52 14.43 -16.02 -17.45
N CYS A 53 13.48 -16.51 -16.66
CA CYS A 53 13.45 -16.28 -15.24
C CYS A 53 14.58 -17.10 -14.57
N ARG A 54 15.67 -16.44 -14.18
CA ARG A 54 16.75 -17.06 -13.40
C ARG A 54 16.37 -17.26 -11.93
N VAL A 55 15.27 -16.65 -11.51
CA VAL A 55 14.73 -16.76 -10.15
C VAL A 55 13.66 -17.85 -10.16
N ARG A 56 13.66 -18.68 -9.12
CA ARG A 56 12.64 -19.70 -8.94
C ARG A 56 12.07 -19.53 -7.55
N SER A 57 10.75 -19.63 -7.44
CA SER A 57 10.06 -19.52 -6.17
C SER A 57 9.77 -20.91 -5.63
N GLY A 58 9.96 -21.10 -4.33
CA GLY A 58 9.54 -22.33 -3.65
C GLY A 58 8.03 -22.44 -3.71
N VAL A 59 7.51 -23.37 -4.52
CA VAL A 59 6.07 -23.51 -4.76
C VAL A 59 5.41 -24.51 -3.81
N ARG A 60 6.10 -25.61 -3.51
CA ARG A 60 5.63 -26.67 -2.61
C ARG A 60 6.78 -27.56 -2.18
N PRO A 61 6.71 -28.21 -1.01
CA PRO A 61 7.62 -29.32 -0.69
C PRO A 61 7.49 -30.43 -1.73
N LYS A 62 8.59 -31.09 -2.05
CA LYS A 62 8.62 -32.26 -2.96
C LYS A 62 7.75 -33.40 -2.41
N GLU A 63 7.73 -33.53 -1.08
CA GLU A 63 6.95 -34.49 -0.31
C GLU A 63 6.16 -33.72 0.76
N PRO A 64 4.88 -33.37 0.51
CA PRO A 64 4.09 -32.52 1.41
C PRO A 64 3.90 -33.03 2.84
N TRP A 65 4.01 -34.35 3.04
CA TRP A 65 3.89 -34.98 4.36
C TRP A 65 5.21 -34.97 5.16
N ASN A 66 6.34 -34.63 4.54
CA ASN A 66 7.66 -34.69 5.17
C ASN A 66 8.12 -33.28 5.56
N PRO A 67 8.25 -32.97 6.87
CA PRO A 67 8.64 -31.64 7.34
C PRO A 67 10.09 -31.26 6.99
N LYS A 68 10.90 -32.22 6.55
CA LYS A 68 12.28 -32.00 6.06
C LYS A 68 12.38 -31.99 4.54
N SER A 69 11.25 -32.05 3.82
CA SER A 69 11.26 -32.10 2.37
C SER A 69 11.83 -30.81 1.77
N GLN A 70 12.67 -30.98 0.75
CA GLN A 70 13.15 -29.85 -0.04
C GLN A 70 11.99 -29.20 -0.80
N LEU A 71 12.05 -27.88 -0.96
CA LEU A 71 11.10 -27.16 -1.80
C LEU A 71 11.37 -27.43 -3.28
N ILE A 72 10.31 -27.63 -4.05
CA ILE A 72 10.34 -27.54 -5.50
C ILE A 72 10.34 -26.05 -5.86
N PHE A 73 11.30 -25.68 -6.69
CA PHE A 73 11.50 -24.32 -7.15
C PHE A 73 11.08 -24.22 -8.62
N GLU A 74 10.07 -23.41 -8.89
CA GLU A 74 9.53 -23.18 -10.24
C GLU A 74 9.55 -21.69 -10.58
N SER A 75 9.73 -21.38 -11.86
CA SER A 75 9.51 -20.03 -12.37
C SER A 75 8.08 -19.91 -12.89
N GLY A 76 7.56 -18.69 -12.91
CA GLY A 76 6.27 -18.40 -13.52
C GLY A 76 6.23 -18.77 -15.00
N ILE A 77 5.09 -19.27 -15.46
CA ILE A 77 4.86 -19.48 -16.88
C ILE A 77 4.39 -18.15 -17.45
N LEU A 78 5.14 -17.59 -18.40
CA LEU A 78 4.72 -16.37 -19.08
C LEU A 78 3.50 -16.67 -19.95
N ILE A 79 2.38 -16.02 -19.64
CA ILE A 79 1.13 -16.15 -20.38
C ILE A 79 0.80 -14.83 -21.07
N LYS A 80 0.02 -14.89 -22.16
CA LYS A 80 -0.68 -13.71 -22.68
C LYS A 80 -1.70 -13.27 -21.63
N HIS A 81 -1.83 -11.96 -21.41
CA HIS A 81 -2.78 -11.46 -20.42
C HIS A 81 -4.23 -11.91 -20.74
N PRO A 82 -4.91 -12.62 -19.82
CA PRO A 82 -6.24 -13.20 -20.10
C PRO A 82 -7.33 -12.13 -20.24
N ARG A 83 -7.11 -10.94 -19.68
CA ARG A 83 -8.01 -9.77 -19.78
C ARG A 83 -7.63 -8.83 -20.92
N THR A 84 -7.14 -9.36 -22.05
CA THR A 84 -6.86 -8.53 -23.23
C THR A 84 -8.11 -7.70 -23.58
N ASP A 85 -7.93 -6.42 -23.90
CA ASP A 85 -8.99 -5.44 -24.21
C ASP A 85 -9.90 -5.01 -23.05
N ILE A 86 -9.75 -5.59 -21.86
CA ILE A 86 -10.47 -5.14 -20.66
C ILE A 86 -9.50 -4.34 -19.79
N PRO A 87 -9.67 -3.00 -19.70
CA PRO A 87 -8.73 -2.19 -18.94
C PRO A 87 -8.71 -2.60 -17.47
N LYS A 88 -7.57 -2.32 -16.83
CA LYS A 88 -7.46 -2.40 -15.37
C LYS A 88 -8.45 -1.43 -14.72
N TRP A 89 -8.79 -1.71 -13.47
CA TRP A 89 -9.54 -0.78 -12.62
C TRP A 89 -8.74 -0.44 -11.37
N HIS A 90 -8.98 0.75 -10.86
CA HIS A 90 -8.26 1.29 -9.72
C HIS A 90 -8.76 0.69 -8.42
N TRP A 91 -7.90 -0.03 -7.72
CA TRP A 91 -8.25 -0.58 -6.42
C TRP A 91 -7.97 0.41 -5.31
N GLU A 92 -9.00 0.67 -4.49
CA GLU A 92 -8.87 1.45 -3.27
C GLU A 92 -8.98 0.53 -2.05
N PRO A 93 -8.18 0.77 -1.00
CA PRO A 93 -8.34 0.09 0.27
C PRO A 93 -9.73 0.34 0.86
N LYS A 94 -10.25 -0.65 1.59
CA LYS A 94 -11.46 -0.46 2.39
C LYS A 94 -11.24 0.66 3.41
N ASP A 95 -12.18 1.59 3.46
CA ASP A 95 -12.19 2.72 4.39
C ASP A 95 -12.64 2.29 5.79
N VAL A 96 -11.84 1.42 6.44
CA VAL A 96 -12.09 0.93 7.80
C VAL A 96 -11.75 2.03 8.80
N ARG A 97 -12.60 2.19 9.82
CA ARG A 97 -12.50 3.28 10.80
C ARG A 97 -12.51 2.76 12.23
N PRO A 98 -11.79 3.42 13.15
CA PRO A 98 -11.99 3.21 14.59
C PRO A 98 -13.33 3.81 15.03
N GLU A 99 -13.73 3.52 16.28
CA GLU A 99 -14.92 4.14 16.89
C GLU A 99 -14.79 5.67 16.99
N HIS A 100 -13.57 6.15 17.29
CA HIS A 100 -13.24 7.57 17.38
C HIS A 100 -11.96 7.89 16.59
N GLY A 101 -11.99 8.98 15.81
CA GLY A 101 -10.86 9.44 15.01
C GLY A 101 -10.63 8.67 13.71
N GLU A 102 -9.37 8.60 13.28
CA GLU A 102 -8.93 7.88 12.09
C GLU A 102 -7.68 7.04 12.37
N TYR A 103 -7.60 5.87 11.74
CA TYR A 103 -6.39 5.07 11.79
C TYR A 103 -5.26 5.83 11.07
N TRP A 104 -4.23 6.15 11.84
CA TRP A 104 -3.07 6.91 11.40
C TRP A 104 -1.85 6.37 12.13
N SER A 105 -1.01 5.63 11.41
CA SER A 105 0.17 4.96 11.98
C SER A 105 1.40 5.86 11.84
N PRO A 106 1.92 6.48 12.91
CA PRO A 106 3.05 7.39 12.82
C PRO A 106 4.31 6.66 12.32
N ARG A 107 5.13 7.38 11.55
CA ARG A 107 6.39 6.88 10.97
C ARG A 107 7.66 7.47 11.59
N GLY A 108 7.50 8.23 12.67
CA GLY A 108 8.57 9.02 13.30
C GLY A 108 8.53 10.49 12.86
N ILE A 109 9.27 11.31 13.60
CA ILE A 109 9.32 12.76 13.40
C ILE A 109 10.53 13.10 12.52
N GLY A 110 10.28 13.74 11.39
CA GLY A 110 11.29 14.33 10.51
C GLY A 110 11.10 15.83 10.42
N TYR A 111 11.08 16.37 9.19
CA TYR A 111 10.60 17.74 8.94
C TYR A 111 9.12 17.89 9.32
N ASP A 112 8.33 16.86 9.05
CA ASP A 112 6.95 16.69 9.45
C ASP A 112 6.82 15.41 10.29
N LEU A 113 5.66 15.26 10.93
CA LEU A 113 5.25 13.99 11.48
C LEU A 113 4.31 13.31 10.47
N SER A 114 4.87 12.34 9.75
CA SER A 114 4.12 11.54 8.78
C SER A 114 3.49 10.33 9.44
N GLY A 115 2.28 9.98 9.02
CA GLY A 115 1.67 8.69 9.34
C GLY A 115 0.82 8.13 8.22
N PHE A 116 0.83 6.80 8.11
CA PHE A 116 0.05 6.08 7.11
C PHE A 116 -1.43 6.07 7.47
N VAL A 117 -2.28 6.40 6.50
CA VAL A 117 -3.75 6.32 6.62
C VAL A 117 -4.30 5.12 5.87
N LYS A 118 -5.51 4.67 6.23
CA LYS A 118 -6.12 3.49 5.62
C LYS A 118 -6.59 3.69 4.20
N SER A 119 -7.08 4.89 3.88
CA SER A 119 -7.66 5.22 2.57
C SER A 119 -7.43 6.69 2.26
N LYS A 120 -7.62 7.09 1.00
CA LYS A 120 -7.57 8.51 0.60
C LYS A 120 -8.61 9.31 1.38
N ARG A 121 -9.82 8.76 1.49
CA ARG A 121 -10.94 9.37 2.22
C ARG A 121 -10.65 9.56 3.70
N ALA A 122 -9.93 8.64 4.34
CA ALA A 122 -9.46 8.81 5.71
C ALA A 122 -8.49 9.99 5.83
N GLY A 123 -7.53 10.09 4.89
CA GLY A 123 -6.63 11.23 4.81
C GLY A 123 -7.35 12.57 4.60
N GLU A 124 -8.36 12.60 3.73
CA GLU A 124 -9.20 13.79 3.50
C GLU A 124 -9.98 14.18 4.77
N ARG A 125 -10.51 13.21 5.52
CA ARG A 125 -11.19 13.49 6.80
C ARG A 125 -10.23 14.06 7.85
N ILE A 126 -9.02 13.51 7.97
CA ILE A 126 -8.00 14.10 8.85
C ILE A 126 -7.70 15.55 8.40
N HIS A 127 -7.61 15.80 7.10
CA HIS A 127 -7.38 17.14 6.58
C HIS A 127 -8.47 18.14 6.99
N GLU A 128 -9.74 17.74 6.87
CA GLU A 128 -10.86 18.59 7.30
C GLU A 128 -10.87 18.82 8.82
N ILE A 129 -10.52 17.82 9.63
CA ILE A 129 -10.34 17.99 11.08
C ILE A 129 -9.22 18.99 11.36
N VAL A 130 -8.08 18.89 10.66
CA VAL A 130 -6.96 19.82 10.82
C VAL A 130 -7.36 21.25 10.45
N LYS A 131 -8.07 21.46 9.34
CA LYS A 131 -8.61 22.78 8.96
C LYS A 131 -9.50 23.36 10.06
N LYS A 132 -10.43 22.54 10.57
CA LYS A 132 -11.34 22.90 11.65
C LYS A 132 -10.59 23.29 12.93
N VAL A 133 -9.65 22.46 13.38
CA VAL A 133 -8.86 22.69 14.61
C VAL A 133 -8.00 23.95 14.49
N LEU A 134 -7.39 24.17 13.33
CA LEU A 134 -6.53 25.33 13.09
C LEU A 134 -7.32 26.61 12.78
N GLY A 135 -8.56 26.49 12.31
CA GLY A 135 -9.34 27.62 11.78
C GLY A 135 -8.74 28.16 10.48
N LYS A 136 -8.14 27.29 9.65
CA LYS A 136 -7.41 27.65 8.43
C LYS A 136 -7.89 26.81 7.25
N GLU A 137 -8.26 27.48 6.15
CA GLU A 137 -8.61 26.80 4.89
C GLU A 137 -7.42 26.09 4.24
N LYS A 138 -6.21 26.62 4.46
CA LYS A 138 -4.96 26.11 3.87
C LYS A 138 -3.91 25.90 4.97
N PRO A 139 -4.00 24.79 5.72
CA PRO A 139 -2.96 24.43 6.67
C PRO A 139 -1.67 24.01 5.94
N LYS A 140 -0.54 24.08 6.65
CA LYS A 140 0.75 23.57 6.18
C LYS A 140 0.79 22.05 6.17
N SER A 141 0.03 21.40 7.06
CA SER A 141 -0.20 19.95 7.09
C SER A 141 -0.96 19.48 5.85
N TRP A 142 -0.62 18.30 5.31
CA TRP A 142 -1.12 17.88 4.00
C TRP A 142 -1.29 16.36 3.86
N LEU A 143 -2.16 15.98 2.91
CA LEU A 143 -2.32 14.61 2.44
C LEU A 143 -1.34 14.34 1.30
N ASP A 144 -0.38 13.44 1.52
CA ASP A 144 0.50 12.88 0.50
C ASP A 144 -0.17 11.63 -0.10
N TYR A 145 -0.93 11.85 -1.16
CA TYR A 145 -1.61 10.81 -1.93
C TYR A 145 -1.10 10.81 -3.38
N ARG A 146 -0.83 9.62 -3.91
CA ARG A 146 -0.32 9.42 -5.27
C ARG A 146 -1.24 8.45 -6.00
N GLU A 147 -1.81 8.89 -7.12
CA GLU A 147 -2.72 8.05 -7.93
C GLU A 147 -2.06 6.74 -8.41
N ASN A 148 -0.76 6.78 -8.68
CA ASN A 148 0.00 5.60 -9.12
C ASN A 148 0.44 4.67 -7.98
N GLU A 149 0.28 5.08 -6.72
CA GLU A 149 0.63 4.31 -5.52
C GLU A 149 -0.54 4.37 -4.50
N PRO A 150 -1.73 3.82 -4.82
CA PRO A 150 -2.96 4.02 -4.04
C PRO A 150 -2.93 3.42 -2.63
N THR A 151 -1.94 2.59 -2.32
CA THR A 151 -1.70 2.05 -0.98
C THR A 151 -0.72 2.89 -0.16
N TRP A 152 0.05 3.77 -0.81
CA TRP A 152 1.02 4.62 -0.16
C TRP A 152 0.41 5.99 0.12
N ILE A 153 -0.45 6.03 1.14
CA ILE A 153 -1.18 7.23 1.53
C ILE A 153 -0.70 7.68 2.90
N GLN A 154 -0.19 8.91 2.98
CA GLN A 154 0.29 9.49 4.23
C GLN A 154 -0.41 10.81 4.52
N TYR A 155 -0.74 11.05 5.78
CA TYR A 155 -1.09 12.38 6.23
C TYR A 155 0.05 12.94 7.08
N LYS A 156 0.48 14.16 6.76
CA LYS A 156 1.68 14.80 7.29
C LYS A 156 1.32 16.03 8.10
N LEU A 157 1.72 16.02 9.38
CA LEU A 157 1.46 17.09 10.33
C LEU A 157 2.68 18.00 10.45
N HIS A 158 2.47 19.31 10.33
CA HIS A 158 3.55 20.30 10.25
C HIS A 158 3.96 20.83 11.64
N PRO A 159 5.27 20.98 11.94
CA PRO A 159 5.76 21.38 13.28
C PRO A 159 5.38 22.81 13.68
N GLU A 160 5.15 23.71 12.72
CA GLU A 160 4.65 25.06 13.03
C GLU A 160 3.16 25.11 13.42
N GLU A 161 2.42 24.02 13.23
CA GLU A 161 0.98 23.95 13.53
C GLU A 161 0.69 23.11 14.77
N PHE A 162 1.55 22.15 15.07
CA PHE A 162 1.34 21.19 16.14
C PHE A 162 2.64 20.80 16.84
N ASN A 163 2.51 20.45 18.12
CA ASN A 163 3.53 19.77 18.89
C ASN A 163 3.63 18.29 18.46
N LEU A 164 4.57 18.02 17.55
CA LEU A 164 4.74 16.70 16.93
C LEU A 164 5.13 15.60 17.93
N GLU A 165 5.93 15.93 18.94
CA GLU A 165 6.35 14.96 19.97
C GLU A 165 5.15 14.46 20.77
N GLN A 166 4.26 15.37 21.17
CA GLN A 166 3.05 15.01 21.91
C GLN A 166 2.09 14.17 21.05
N ILE A 167 1.90 14.51 19.77
CA ILE A 167 1.10 13.70 18.86
C ILE A 167 1.71 12.30 18.73
N TYR A 168 3.01 12.21 18.48
CA TYR A 168 3.70 10.93 18.34
C TYR A 168 3.52 10.04 19.57
N ILE A 169 3.72 10.59 20.77
CA ILE A 169 3.55 9.85 22.04
C ILE A 169 2.11 9.33 22.20
N LYS A 170 1.10 10.15 21.87
CA LYS A 170 -0.32 9.79 22.02
C LYS A 170 -0.82 8.79 20.98
N THR A 171 -0.12 8.65 19.85
CA THR A 171 -0.60 7.89 18.68
C THR A 171 0.26 6.67 18.35
N LYS A 172 1.52 6.58 18.79
CA LYS A 172 2.45 5.49 18.43
C LYS A 172 1.94 4.10 18.79
N ASP A 173 1.21 3.98 19.89
CA ASP A 173 0.73 2.68 20.40
C ASP A 173 -0.71 2.39 19.95
N SER A 174 -1.57 3.41 19.88
CA SER A 174 -2.96 3.26 19.45
C SER A 174 -3.10 3.17 17.92
N GLY A 175 -2.21 3.84 17.18
CA GLY A 175 -2.33 4.03 15.74
C GLY A 175 -3.58 4.82 15.35
N ILE A 176 -4.14 5.63 16.26
CA ILE A 176 -5.37 6.39 16.06
C ILE A 176 -5.08 7.87 16.31
N LEU A 177 -5.43 8.71 15.34
CA LEU A 177 -5.40 10.17 15.47
C LEU A 177 -6.83 10.68 15.63
N THR A 178 -7.08 11.43 16.70
CA THR A 178 -8.41 12.00 17.00
C THR A 178 -8.38 13.53 16.93
N GLU A 179 -9.56 14.13 16.85
CA GLU A 179 -9.70 15.59 16.89
C GLU A 179 -9.20 16.16 18.23
N GLU A 180 -9.46 15.47 19.34
CA GLU A 180 -9.03 15.88 20.69
C GLU A 180 -7.50 15.95 20.79
N ILE A 181 -6.79 14.95 20.25
CA ILE A 181 -5.32 14.96 20.20
C ILE A 181 -4.83 16.19 19.42
N LEU A 182 -5.43 16.49 18.28
CA LEU A 182 -5.05 17.66 17.46
C LEU A 182 -5.32 18.98 18.18
N ILE A 183 -6.44 19.10 18.91
CA ILE A 183 -6.75 20.29 19.73
C ILE A 183 -5.72 20.47 20.84
N GLU A 184 -5.42 19.42 21.60
CA GLU A 184 -4.49 19.47 22.74
C GLU A 184 -3.06 19.80 22.33
N THR A 185 -2.69 19.49 21.09
CA THR A 185 -1.31 19.62 20.59
C THR A 185 -1.12 20.79 19.62
N LYS A 186 -2.17 21.54 19.32
CA LYS A 186 -2.08 22.76 18.49
C LYS A 186 -1.20 23.82 19.15
N ILE A 187 -0.42 24.54 18.34
CA ILE A 187 0.42 25.69 18.73
C ILE A 187 -0.28 27.01 18.37
#